data_AF-A0A177B6S0-F1
#
_entry.id   AF-A0A177B6S0-F1
#
_cell.length_a   1.000
_cell.length_b   1.000
_cell.length_c   1.000
_cell.angle_alpha   90.00
_cell.angle_beta   90.00
_cell.angle_gamma   90.00
#
_symmetry.space_group_name_H-M   'P 1'
#
loop_
_entity.id
_entity.type
_entity.pdbx_description
1 polymer ?
#
loop_
_entity_poly.entity_id
_entity_poly.type
_entity_poly.pdbx_seq_one_letter_code
_entity_poly.pdbx_strand_id
1 'polypeptide(L)' 'MVNDVTNIVVYFDSKKMDKIEKTAVVIIDAKTKQELLLGIVSQNDGKGITTAKTVYNLLKKWHVHNKVIVFCYDTISGNT' A
#
# COMPACT_ATOMS: atom_id res chain seq x y z
N MET A 1 16.00 -9.70 2.09
CA MET A 1 14.80 -10.51 1.78
C MET A 1 13.67 -10.04 2.68
N VAL A 2 12.42 -9.98 2.21
CA VAL A 2 11.24 -9.50 2.99
C VAL A 2 10.93 -10.36 4.23
N ASN A 3 11.57 -11.54 4.33
CA ASN A 3 11.38 -12.48 5.42
C ASN A 3 11.84 -11.94 6.79
N ASP A 4 12.83 -11.04 6.83
CA ASP A 4 13.38 -10.51 8.09
C ASP A 4 12.56 -9.36 8.69
N VAL A 5 11.52 -8.90 7.98
CA VAL A 5 10.69 -7.80 8.45
C VAL A 5 9.65 -8.34 9.43
N THR A 6 9.59 -7.80 10.65
CA THR A 6 8.70 -8.28 11.72
C THR A 6 7.42 -7.46 11.86
N ASN A 7 7.51 -6.15 11.63
CA ASN A 7 6.38 -5.21 11.69
C ASN A 7 6.46 -4.27 10.49
N ILE A 8 5.41 -4.25 9.67
CA ILE A 8 5.33 -3.37 8.50
C ILE A 8 4.24 -2.31 8.65
N VAL A 9 4.61 -1.08 8.30
CA VAL A 9 3.68 0.00 7.97
C VAL A 9 3.47 -0.05 6.46
N VAL A 10 2.22 -0.04 6.02
CA VAL A 10 1.91 -0.02 4.59
C VAL A 10 1.50 1.40 4.21
N TYR A 11 2.22 2.01 3.28
CA TYR A 11 1.93 3.33 2.73
C TYR A 11 1.38 3.22 1.31
N PHE A 12 0.39 4.07 1.02
CA PHE A 12 -0.25 4.20 -0.28
C PHE A 12 -0.17 5.63 -0.76
N ASP A 13 0.38 5.81 -1.95
CA ASP A 13 0.26 7.05 -2.72
C ASP A 13 -0.54 6.73 -3.97
N SER A 14 -1.70 7.37 -4.13
CA SER A 14 -2.56 7.19 -5.29
C SER A 14 -2.55 8.43 -6.18
N LYS A 15 -2.27 8.18 -7.47
CA LYS A 15 -2.32 9.22 -8.49
C LYS A 15 -3.27 8.80 -9.59
N LYS A 16 -4.24 9.67 -9.87
CA LYS A 16 -5.15 9.49 -11.00
C LYS A 16 -4.42 9.86 -12.29
N MET A 17 -4.33 8.89 -13.20
CA MET A 17 -3.85 9.09 -14.57
C MET A 17 -4.99 8.69 -15.50
N ASP A 18 -5.61 9.68 -16.14
CA ASP A 18 -6.85 9.53 -16.91
C ASP A 18 -8.01 8.94 -16.09
N LYS A 19 -8.55 7.79 -16.52
CA LYS A 19 -9.62 7.03 -15.84
C LYS A 19 -9.09 5.92 -14.92
N ILE A 20 -7.77 5.81 -14.77
CA ILE A 20 -7.13 4.75 -13.99
C ILE A 20 -6.44 5.37 -12.78
N GLU A 21 -6.75 4.86 -11.60
CA GLU A 21 -6.03 5.18 -10.38
C GLU A 21 -4.85 4.21 -10.23
N LYS A 22 -3.64 4.75 -10.10
CA LYS A 22 -2.44 3.97 -9.82
C LYS A 22 -2.01 4.23 -8.39
N THR A 23 -1.93 3.17 -7.59
CA THR A 23 -1.52 3.24 -6.18
C THR A 23 -0.22 2.49 -5.99
N ALA A 24 0.84 3.20 -5.59
CA ALA A 24 2.08 2.56 -5.16
C ALA A 24 1.87 1.96 -3.77
N VAL A 25 2.29 0.71 -3.57
CA VAL A 25 2.24 0.03 -2.27
C VAL A 25 3.65 -0.11 -1.75
N VAL A 26 3.96 0.66 -0.71
CA VAL A 26 5.27 0.65 -0.05
C VAL A 26 5.10 0.02 1.32
N ILE A 27 6.00 -0.89 1.69
CA ILE A 27 6.14 -1.35 3.07
C ILE A 27 7.34 -0.68 3.71
N ILE A 28 7.17 -0.25 4.95
CA ILE A 28 8.22 0.32 5.77
C ILE A 28 8.43 -0.62 6.95
N ASP A 29 9.65 -1.12 7.09
CA ASP A 29 10.06 -1.87 8.28
C ASP A 29 10.08 -0.92 9.49
N ALA A 30 9.25 -1.20 10.49
CA ALA A 30 9.12 -0.34 11.66
C ALA A 30 10.43 -0.20 12.46
N LYS A 31 11.30 -1.22 12.44
CA LYS A 31 12.57 -1.28 13.17
C LYS A 31 13.69 -0.60 12.41
N THR A 32 13.89 -0.97 11.14
CA THR A 32 15.03 -0.47 10.33
C THR A 32 14.71 0.81 9.58
N LYS A 33 13.42 1.20 9.51
CA LYS A 33 12.91 2.29 8.67
C LYS A 33 13.20 2.09 7.19
N GLN A 34 13.59 0.88 6.78
CA GLN A 34 13.82 0.59 5.38
C GLN A 34 12.48 0.54 4.64
N GLU A 35 12.44 1.23 3.51
CA GLU A 35 11.30 1.25 2.61
C GLU A 35 11.49 0.23 1.48
N LEU A 36 10.42 -0.48 1.13
CA LEU A 36 10.40 -1.39 0.00
C LEU A 36 9.10 -1.23 -0.79
N LEU A 37 9.24 -0.92 -2.08
CA LEU A 37 8.12 -0.94 -3.01
C LEU A 37 7.71 -2.38 -3.32
N LEU A 38 6.49 -2.77 -2.91
CA LEU A 38 5.93 -4.08 -3.25
C LEU A 38 5.32 -4.11 -4.65
N GLY A 39 4.89 -2.97 -5.16
CA GLY A 39 4.37 -2.84 -6.52
C GLY A 39 3.45 -1.64 -6.68
N ILE A 40 2.94 -1.49 -7.90
CA ILE A 40 1.95 -0.48 -8.27
C ILE A 40 0.68 -1.22 -8.66
N VAL A 41 -0.42 -0.94 -7.96
CA VAL A 41 -1.74 -1.48 -8.28
C VAL A 41 -2.50 -0.47 -9.14
N SER A 42 -3.17 -0.95 -10.19
CA SER A 42 -3.99 -0.10 -11.07
C SER A 42 -5.46 -0.45 -10.89
N GLN A 43 -6.31 0.57 -10.78
CA GLN A 43 -7.74 0.42 -10.53
C GLN A 43 -8.54 1.32 -11.46
N ASN A 44 -9.69 0.82 -11.91
CA ASN A 44 -10.57 1.56 -12.82
C ASN A 44 -11.63 2.38 -12.06
N ASP A 45 -11.78 2.15 -10.76
CA ASP A 45 -12.57 2.98 -9.86
C ASP A 45 -11.68 3.46 -8.71
N GLY A 46 -11.81 4.73 -8.35
CA GLY A 46 -11.06 5.32 -7.23
C GLY A 46 -11.74 5.11 -5.90
N LYS A 47 -12.42 3.98 -5.72
CA LYS A 47 -13.17 3.70 -4.50
C LYS A 47 -12.22 3.10 -3.47
N GLY A 48 -12.15 3.71 -2.29
CA GLY A 48 -11.26 3.24 -1.21
C GLY A 48 -11.45 1.76 -0.82
N ILE A 49 -12.66 1.20 -0.96
CA ILE A 49 -12.90 -0.24 -0.73
C ILE A 49 -12.18 -1.14 -1.76
N THR A 50 -12.14 -0.72 -3.03
CA THR A 50 -11.44 -1.43 -4.10
C THR A 50 -9.94 -1.33 -3.88
N THR A 51 -9.45 -0.15 -3.49
CA THR A 51 -8.05 0.11 -3.09
C THR A 51 -7.62 -0.84 -1.99
N ALA A 52 -8.34 -0.83 -0.86
CA ALA A 52 -8.05 -1.68 0.30
C ALA A 52 -8.02 -3.18 -0.05
N LYS A 53 -9.00 -3.67 -0.83
CA LYS A 53 -9.05 -5.08 -1.23
C LYS A 53 -7.87 -5.49 -2.10
N THR A 54 -7.47 -4.63 -3.04
CA THR A 54 -6.37 -4.92 -3.97
C THR A 54 -5.02 -4.91 -3.26
N VAL A 55 -4.80 -3.93 -2.39
CA VAL A 55 -3.66 -3.86 -1.48
C VAL A 55 -3.55 -5.12 -0.62
N TYR A 56 -4.65 -5.54 0.00
CA TYR A 56 -4.65 -6.72 0.86
C TYR A 56 -4.28 -8.00 0.09
N ASN A 57 -4.80 -8.15 -1.13
CA ASN A 57 -4.43 -9.25 -2.01
C ASN A 57 -2.94 -9.23 -2.39
N LEU A 58 -2.37 -8.05 -2.62
CA LEU A 58 -0.93 -7.90 -2.86
C LEU A 58 -0.13 -8.36 -1.62
N LEU A 59 -0.48 -7.88 -0.42
CA LEU A 59 0.20 -8.27 0.82
C LEU A 59 0.08 -9.78 1.10
N LYS A 60 -1.04 -10.41 0.72
CA LYS A 60 -1.20 -11.87 0.76
C LYS A 60 -0.27 -12.59 -0.22
N LYS A 61 -0.19 -12.13 -1.47
CA LYS A 61 0.69 -12.69 -2.51
C LYS A 61 2.17 -12.64 -2.10
N TRP A 62 2.55 -11.61 -1.36
CA TRP A 62 3.90 -11.44 -0.81
C TRP A 62 4.10 -12.11 0.56
N HIS A 63 3.09 -12.81 1.10
CA HIS A 63 3.12 -13.47 2.40
C HIS A 63 3.45 -12.55 3.60
N VAL A 64 3.15 -11.25 3.49
CA VAL A 64 3.43 -10.24 4.53
C VAL A 64 2.20 -9.71 5.25
N HIS A 65 0.99 -10.09 4.83
CA HIS A 65 -0.26 -9.60 5.42
C HIS A 65 -0.35 -9.72 6.95
N ASN A 66 0.19 -10.80 7.55
CA ASN A 66 0.19 -11.01 9.01
C ASN A 66 1.20 -10.15 9.77
N LYS A 67 2.07 -9.43 9.07
CA LYS A 67 3.11 -8.55 9.64
C LYS A 67 2.67 -7.09 9.66
N VAL A 68 1.49 -6.78 9.12
CA VAL A 68 0.97 -5.42 9.03
C VAL A 68 0.46 -4.96 10.38
N ILE A 69 1.03 -3.87 10.88
CA ILE A 69 0.60 -3.24 12.12
C ILE A 69 -0.21 -1.96 11.86
N VAL A 70 0.05 -1.29 10.74
CA VAL A 70 -0.56 0.01 10.40
C VAL A 70 -0.76 0.11 8.89
N PHE A 71 -1.89 0.67 8.49
CA PHE A 71 -2.18 1.14 7.14
C PHE A 71 -2.19 2.66 7.13
N CYS A 72 -1.31 3.28 6.35
CA CYS A 72 -1.25 4.72 6.13
C CYS A 72 -1.73 5.02 4.71
N TYR A 73 -2.87 5.69 4.59
CA TYR A 73 -3.42 6.11 3.31
C TYR A 73 -3.36 7.63 3.24
N ASP A 74 -2.57 8.16 2.30
CA ASP A 74 -2.51 9.59 2.07
C ASP A 74 -3.69 10.00 1.18
N THR A 75 -4.77 10.47 1.81
CA THR A 75 -5.83 11.13 1.07
C THR A 75 -5.35 12.51 0.65
N ILE A 76 -5.24 12.76 -0.65
CA ILE A 76 -5.14 14.13 -1.20
C ILE A 76 -6.39 14.97 -0.82
N SER A 77 -7.40 14.43 -0.13
CA SER A 77 -8.50 15.20 0.46
C SER A 77 -8.13 15.91 1.77
N GLY A 78 -6.94 16.50 1.85
CA GLY A 78 -6.57 17.50 2.83
C GLY A 78 -6.53 18.88 2.15
N ASN A 79 -7.55 19.70 2.41
CA ASN A 79 -7.80 21.08 1.96
C ASN A 79 -8.56 21.28 0.63
N THR A 80 -9.89 21.19 0.73
CA THR A 80 -10.81 22.28 0.33
C THR A 80 -11.82 22.48 1.43
#